data_AF-H6RCP1-F1
#
_entry.id   AF-H6RCP1-F1
#
_cell.length_a   1.000
_cell.length_b   1.000
_cell.length_c   1.000
_cell.angle_alpha   90.00
_cell.angle_beta   90.00
_cell.angle_gamma   90.00
#
_symmetry.space_group_name_H-M   'P 1'
#
loop_
_entity.id
_entity.type
_entity.pdbx_description
1 polymer ?
#
loop_
_entity_poly.entity_id
_entity_poly.type
_entity_poly.pdbx_seq_one_letter_code
_entity_poly.pdbx_strand_id
1 'polypeptide(L)'
;MRPTVCEAVENAAASLDMHGVRALRVLLHAGFSAYWPLVKATPVKQLQAYEEALQRLREHWDGDAEPAAAGAALFRDMDAEAAVFLEMCARRAGAQWLEPVEAVAAYVVSVLQGAVLRWLADRDDETILVVLDDLVSSLATRAADA
;
A
#
# COMPACT_ATOMS: atom_id res chain seq x y z
N MET A 1 -9.69 4.54 3.13
CA MET A 1 -9.66 3.76 1.88
C MET A 1 -10.33 4.55 0.77
N ARG A 2 -9.61 4.80 -0.33
CA ARG A 2 -10.07 5.64 -1.44
C ARG A 2 -11.19 4.97 -2.26
N PRO A 3 -12.28 5.66 -2.61
CA PRO A 3 -13.42 5.07 -3.32
C PRO A 3 -13.05 4.34 -4.62
N THR A 4 -12.16 4.93 -5.44
CA THR A 4 -11.71 4.34 -6.71
C THR A 4 -10.99 2.99 -6.54
N VAL A 5 -10.23 2.83 -5.45
CA VAL A 5 -9.54 1.57 -5.15
C VAL A 5 -10.57 0.51 -4.74
N CYS A 6 -11.53 0.87 -3.88
CA CYS A 6 -12.61 -0.02 -3.50
C CYS A 6 -13.37 -0.51 -4.74
N GLU A 7 -13.83 0.41 -5.58
CA GLU A 7 -14.61 0.12 -6.77
C GLU A 7 -13.86 -0.82 -7.73
N ALA A 8 -12.55 -0.62 -7.92
CA ALA A 8 -11.73 -1.51 -8.72
C ALA A 8 -11.68 -2.94 -8.17
N VAL A 9 -11.53 -3.09 -6.85
CA VAL A 9 -11.53 -4.41 -6.19
C VAL A 9 -12.92 -5.06 -6.29
N GLU A 10 -13.99 -4.31 -6.06
CA GLU A 10 -15.38 -4.78 -6.18
C GLU A 10 -15.69 -5.28 -7.60
N ASN A 11 -15.35 -4.48 -8.61
CA ASN A 11 -15.57 -4.83 -10.00
C ASN A 11 -14.76 -6.07 -10.41
N ALA A 12 -13.51 -6.17 -9.97
CA ALA A 12 -12.70 -7.36 -10.18
C ALA A 12 -13.34 -8.58 -9.49
N ALA A 13 -13.74 -8.47 -8.23
CA ALA A 13 -14.37 -9.54 -7.47
C ALA A 13 -15.67 -10.04 -8.13
N ALA A 14 -16.50 -9.14 -8.65
CA ALA A 14 -17.75 -9.52 -9.33
C ALA A 14 -17.55 -10.32 -10.63
N SER A 15 -16.37 -10.21 -11.23
CA SER A 15 -16.01 -10.88 -12.50
C SER A 15 -15.24 -12.19 -12.33
N LEU A 16 -14.81 -12.53 -11.11
CA LEU A 16 -13.98 -13.70 -10.84
C LEU A 16 -14.82 -14.98 -10.71
N ASP A 17 -14.34 -16.05 -11.35
CA ASP A 17 -14.84 -17.42 -11.22
C ASP A 17 -13.95 -18.30 -10.32
N MET A 18 -12.90 -17.71 -9.75
CA MET A 18 -11.91 -18.37 -8.90
C MET A 18 -11.87 -17.77 -7.49
N HIS A 19 -11.34 -18.53 -6.54
CA HIS A 19 -11.22 -18.17 -5.12
C HIS A 19 -9.79 -18.45 -4.61
N GLY A 20 -9.55 -18.20 -3.33
CA GLY A 20 -8.29 -18.43 -2.65
C GLY A 20 -7.19 -17.46 -3.07
N VAL A 21 -5.94 -17.87 -2.92
CA VAL A 21 -4.75 -17.05 -3.21
C VAL A 21 -4.71 -16.58 -4.68
N ARG A 22 -5.30 -17.36 -5.60
CA ARG A 22 -5.40 -16.96 -7.02
C ARG A 22 -6.30 -15.74 -7.22
N ALA A 23 -7.46 -15.72 -6.57
CA ALA A 23 -8.34 -14.56 -6.58
C ALA A 23 -7.69 -13.36 -5.88
N LEU A 24 -7.04 -13.60 -4.73
CA LEU A 24 -6.35 -12.57 -3.97
C LEU A 24 -5.33 -11.80 -4.82
N ARG A 25 -4.52 -12.51 -5.63
CA ARG A 25 -3.57 -11.86 -6.57
C ARG A 25 -4.25 -10.89 -7.52
N VAL A 26 -5.39 -11.29 -8.10
CA VAL A 26 -6.13 -10.43 -9.04
C VAL A 26 -6.70 -9.20 -8.34
N LEU A 27 -7.25 -9.36 -7.14
CA LEU A 27 -7.82 -8.25 -6.37
C LEU A 27 -6.75 -7.25 -5.92
N LEU A 28 -5.60 -7.74 -5.43
CA LEU A 28 -4.47 -6.90 -5.07
C LEU A 28 -3.96 -6.10 -6.29
N HIS A 29 -3.79 -6.78 -7.43
CA HIS A 29 -3.37 -6.14 -8.67
C HIS A 29 -4.36 -5.06 -9.11
N ALA A 30 -5.67 -5.34 -9.06
CA ALA A 30 -6.71 -4.36 -9.39
C ALA A 30 -6.64 -3.13 -8.46
N GLY A 31 -6.47 -3.35 -7.16
CA GLY A 31 -6.32 -2.27 -6.18
C GLY A 31 -5.10 -1.39 -6.42
N PHE A 32 -3.91 -1.98 -6.60
CA PHE A 32 -2.69 -1.22 -6.86
C PHE A 32 -2.72 -0.50 -8.22
N SER A 33 -3.28 -1.14 -9.24
CA SER A 33 -3.48 -0.53 -10.57
C SER A 33 -4.40 0.68 -10.52
N ALA A 34 -5.43 0.66 -9.67
CA ALA A 34 -6.32 1.80 -9.45
C ALA A 34 -5.69 2.89 -8.57
N TYR A 35 -4.83 2.50 -7.62
CA TYR A 35 -4.14 3.41 -6.72
C TYR A 35 -3.07 4.25 -7.43
N TRP A 36 -2.27 3.62 -8.31
CA TRP A 36 -1.09 4.24 -8.89
C TRP A 36 -1.39 5.56 -9.67
N PRO A 37 -2.40 5.62 -10.56
CA PRO A 37 -2.77 6.86 -11.24
C PRO A 37 -3.10 8.03 -10.30
N LEU A 38 -3.66 7.75 -9.11
CA LEU A 38 -4.01 8.78 -8.13
C LEU A 38 -2.75 9.42 -7.53
N VAL A 39 -1.72 8.62 -7.25
CA VAL A 39 -0.41 9.10 -6.79
C VAL A 39 0.27 9.89 -7.90
N LYS A 40 0.32 9.30 -9.11
CA LYS A 40 0.94 9.89 -10.28
C LYS A 40 0.36 11.26 -10.66
N ALA A 41 -0.95 11.44 -10.47
CA ALA A 41 -1.64 12.70 -10.74
C ALA A 41 -1.30 13.83 -9.74
N THR A 42 -0.67 13.52 -8.61
CA THR A 42 -0.44 14.49 -7.52
C THR A 42 1.02 14.54 -7.03
N PRO A 43 2.03 14.64 -7.91
CA PRO A 43 3.43 14.51 -7.52
C PRO A 43 3.90 15.61 -6.54
N VAL A 44 3.42 16.85 -6.72
CA VAL A 44 3.73 17.97 -5.82
C VAL A 44 3.20 17.71 -4.41
N LYS A 45 2.00 17.12 -4.30
CA LYS A 45 1.41 16.75 -3.01
C LYS A 45 2.23 15.65 -2.31
N GLN A 46 2.74 14.67 -3.07
CA GLN A 46 3.61 13.63 -2.51
C GLN A 46 4.92 14.23 -1.98
N LEU A 47 5.54 15.14 -2.75
CA LEU A 47 6.76 15.81 -2.32
C LEU A 47 6.55 16.62 -1.03
N GLN A 48 5.47 17.40 -0.96
CA GLN A 48 5.10 18.16 0.25
C GLN A 48 4.90 17.24 1.46
N ALA A 49 4.23 16.10 1.27
CA ALA A 49 4.06 15.11 2.34
C ALA A 49 5.40 14.55 2.85
N TYR A 50 6.36 14.28 1.95
CA TYR A 50 7.70 13.86 2.35
C TYR A 50 8.49 14.95 3.08
N GLU A 51 8.43 16.19 2.61
CA GLU A 51 9.07 17.34 3.26
C GLU A 51 8.53 17.53 4.68
N GLU A 52 7.21 17.49 4.84
CA GLU A 52 6.57 17.56 6.15
C GLU A 52 6.95 16.39 7.07
N ALA A 53 7.00 15.18 6.54
CA ALA A 53 7.41 14.00 7.30
C ALA A 53 8.87 14.14 7.77
N LEU A 54 9.76 14.55 6.87
CA LEU A 54 11.18 14.74 7.15
C LEU A 54 11.40 15.86 8.17
N GLN A 55 10.67 16.97 8.06
CA GLN A 55 10.74 18.07 9.02
C GLN A 55 10.35 17.59 10.43
N ARG A 56 9.24 16.84 10.56
CA ARG A 56 8.81 16.26 11.85
C ARG A 56 9.83 15.25 12.39
N LEU A 57 10.43 14.43 11.52
CA LEU A 57 11.48 13.50 11.91
C LEU A 57 12.74 14.24 12.39
N ARG A 58 13.11 15.33 11.72
CA ARG A 58 14.27 16.15 12.10
C ARG A 58 14.07 16.81 13.45
N GLU A 59 12.92 17.44 13.68
CA GLU A 59 12.57 18.03 14.98
C GLU A 59 12.62 17.00 16.11
N HIS A 60 12.24 15.76 15.82
CA HIS A 60 12.32 14.66 16.76
C HIS A 60 13.77 14.20 17.01
N TRP A 61 14.59 14.04 15.98
CA TRP A 61 15.97 13.57 16.10
C TRP A 61 16.95 14.62 16.64
N ASP A 62 16.70 15.92 16.39
CA ASP A 62 17.52 17.04 16.86
C ASP A 62 17.14 17.48 18.31
N GLY A 63 16.07 16.93 18.90
CA GLY A 63 15.57 17.30 20.23
C GLY A 63 15.44 16.12 21.21
N ASP A 64 15.41 16.42 22.51
CA ASP A 64 15.17 15.48 23.63
C ASP A 64 13.69 14.99 23.70
N ALA A 65 12.97 15.02 22.58
CA ALA A 65 11.55 14.69 22.52
C ALA A 65 11.33 13.18 22.52
N GLU A 66 10.42 12.70 23.37
CA GLU A 66 10.01 11.29 23.44
C GLU A 66 9.77 10.66 22.04
N PRO A 67 10.47 9.56 21.71
CA PRO A 67 10.40 8.92 20.41
C PRO A 67 9.09 8.15 20.24
N ALA A 68 8.04 8.79 19.73
CA ALA A 68 6.89 8.04 19.16
C ALA A 68 5.78 8.85 18.49
N ALA A 69 5.56 10.13 18.83
CA ALA A 69 4.20 10.65 18.64
C ALA A 69 3.88 11.11 17.20
N ALA A 70 4.66 12.04 16.64
CA ALA A 70 4.26 12.78 15.46
C ALA A 70 4.66 12.14 14.12
N GLY A 71 5.94 11.79 13.94
CA GLY A 71 6.43 11.18 12.69
C GLY A 71 5.79 9.81 12.43
N ALA A 72 5.57 9.02 13.48
CA ALA A 72 4.93 7.71 13.36
C ALA A 72 3.40 7.80 13.17
N ALA A 73 2.75 8.93 13.45
CA ALA A 73 1.30 9.06 13.23
C ALA A 73 0.93 8.95 11.75
N LEU A 74 1.71 9.60 10.88
CA LEU A 74 1.50 9.54 9.43
C LEU A 74 1.58 8.10 8.90
N PHE A 75 2.62 7.36 9.30
CA PHE A 75 2.79 5.98 8.88
C PHE A 75 1.71 5.07 9.48
N ARG A 76 1.29 5.29 10.73
CA ARG A 76 0.17 4.54 11.34
C ARG A 76 -1.13 4.71 10.57
N ASP A 77 -1.46 5.91 10.10
CA ASP A 77 -2.66 6.16 9.31
C ASP A 77 -2.60 5.44 7.95
N MET A 78 -1.42 5.45 7.32
CA MET A 78 -1.18 4.70 6.09
C MET A 78 -1.28 3.19 6.28
N ASP A 79 -0.70 2.67 7.36
CA ASP A 79 -0.74 1.26 7.72
C ASP A 79 -2.19 0.82 7.97
N ALA A 80 -2.97 1.63 8.70
CA ALA A 80 -4.38 1.35 8.93
C ALA A 80 -5.21 1.33 7.63
N GLU A 81 -4.97 2.28 6.72
CA GLU A 81 -5.64 2.29 5.41
C GLU A 81 -5.25 1.07 4.56
N ALA A 82 -3.97 0.68 4.58
CA ALA A 82 -3.48 -0.49 3.88
C ALA A 82 -4.04 -1.79 4.46
N ALA A 83 -4.12 -1.91 5.80
CA ALA A 83 -4.72 -3.07 6.47
C ALA A 83 -6.18 -3.27 6.04
N VAL A 84 -6.99 -2.20 6.04
CA VAL A 84 -8.39 -2.25 5.58
C VAL A 84 -8.50 -2.74 4.13
N PHE A 85 -7.61 -2.28 3.25
CA PHE A 85 -7.55 -2.73 1.86
C PHE A 85 -7.18 -4.22 1.75
N LEU A 86 -6.16 -4.67 2.49
CA LEU A 86 -5.68 -6.05 2.49
C LEU A 86 -6.73 -7.01 3.04
N GLU A 87 -7.42 -6.65 4.13
CA GLU A 87 -8.52 -7.43 4.69
C GLU A 87 -9.68 -7.58 3.72
N MET A 88 -10.03 -6.51 3.01
CA MET A 88 -11.09 -6.56 2.00
C MET A 88 -10.72 -7.55 0.90
N CYS A 89 -9.50 -7.45 0.35
CA CYS A 89 -9.04 -8.35 -0.71
C CYS A 89 -9.07 -9.81 -0.25
N ALA A 90 -8.54 -10.11 0.93
CA ALA A 90 -8.54 -11.47 1.50
C ALA A 90 -9.97 -12.02 1.66
N ARG A 91 -10.87 -11.21 2.23
CA ARG A 91 -12.28 -11.58 2.45
C ARG A 91 -13.01 -11.86 1.14
N ARG A 92 -12.79 -11.05 0.10
CA ARG A 92 -13.42 -11.24 -1.22
C ARG A 92 -12.83 -12.39 -2.01
N ALA A 93 -11.55 -12.66 -1.81
CA ALA A 93 -10.90 -13.80 -2.43
C ALA A 93 -11.28 -15.14 -1.78
N GLY A 94 -11.73 -15.16 -0.52
CA GLY A 94 -11.80 -16.39 0.26
C GLY A 94 -10.39 -16.90 0.62
N ALA A 95 -9.51 -15.97 0.98
CA ALA A 95 -8.15 -16.22 1.43
C ALA A 95 -7.93 -15.67 2.84
N GLN A 96 -6.86 -16.11 3.49
CA GLN A 96 -6.43 -15.63 4.80
C GLN A 96 -4.95 -15.27 4.78
N TRP A 97 -4.59 -14.21 5.51
CA TRP A 97 -3.19 -13.84 5.74
C TRP A 97 -2.55 -14.80 6.75
N LEU A 98 -1.31 -15.22 6.49
CA LEU A 98 -0.53 -16.11 7.37
C LEU A 98 0.10 -15.36 8.55
N GLU A 99 0.22 -14.05 8.43
CA GLU A 99 0.76 -13.12 9.42
C GLU A 99 -0.35 -12.13 9.83
N PRO A 100 -0.23 -11.43 10.98
CA PRO A 100 -1.10 -10.31 11.32
C PRO A 100 -1.16 -9.30 10.16
N VAL A 101 -2.35 -8.89 9.75
CA VAL A 101 -2.55 -8.05 8.56
C VAL A 101 -1.85 -6.69 8.71
N GLU A 102 -1.67 -6.22 9.94
CA GLU A 102 -0.94 -5.00 10.27
C GLU A 102 0.55 -5.10 9.89
N ALA A 103 1.16 -6.28 10.07
CA ALA A 103 2.54 -6.52 9.65
C ALA A 103 2.66 -6.54 8.11
N VAL A 104 1.67 -7.12 7.43
CA VAL A 104 1.59 -7.11 5.96
C VAL A 104 1.38 -5.68 5.45
N ALA A 105 0.54 -4.88 6.12
CA ALA A 105 0.28 -3.48 5.79
C ALA A 105 1.54 -2.61 5.92
N ALA A 106 2.27 -2.74 7.04
CA ALA A 106 3.52 -2.02 7.25
C ALA A 106 4.56 -2.33 6.16
N TYR A 107 4.62 -3.59 5.71
CA TYR A 107 5.46 -4.00 4.57
C TYR A 107 5.02 -3.30 3.27
N VAL A 108 3.72 -3.33 2.95
CA VAL A 108 3.16 -2.65 1.76
C VAL A 108 3.50 -1.16 1.76
N VAL A 109 3.24 -0.47 2.88
CA VAL A 109 3.51 0.96 3.02
C VAL A 109 4.99 1.25 2.83
N SER A 110 5.88 0.47 3.45
CA SER A 110 7.33 0.63 3.31
C SER A 110 7.79 0.50 1.85
N VAL A 111 7.34 -0.53 1.14
CA VAL A 111 7.68 -0.74 -0.28
C VAL A 111 7.14 0.39 -1.15
N LEU A 112 5.87 0.77 -0.98
CA LEU A 112 5.25 1.83 -1.78
C LEU A 112 5.91 3.18 -1.55
N GLN A 113 6.24 3.55 -0.30
CA GLN A 113 6.88 4.83 -0.02
C GLN A 113 8.29 4.91 -0.64
N GLY A 114 9.07 3.82 -0.58
CA GLY A 114 10.35 3.77 -1.28
C GLY A 114 10.20 3.90 -2.80
N ALA A 115 9.24 3.19 -3.39
CA ALA A 115 8.96 3.22 -4.82
C ALA A 115 8.49 4.61 -5.30
N VAL A 116 7.58 5.24 -4.57
CA VAL A 116 7.07 6.59 -4.90
C VAL A 116 8.19 7.62 -4.78
N LEU A 117 9.01 7.56 -3.73
CA LEU A 117 10.16 8.46 -3.58
C LEU A 117 11.15 8.29 -4.74
N ARG A 118 11.45 7.04 -5.14
CA ARG A 118 12.31 6.76 -6.30
C ARG A 118 11.73 7.31 -7.60
N TRP A 119 10.43 7.10 -7.83
CA TRP A 119 9.71 7.60 -9.00
C TRP A 119 9.65 9.13 -9.05
N LEU A 120 9.53 9.81 -7.90
CA LEU A 120 9.63 11.27 -7.87
C LEU A 120 10.99 11.77 -8.40
N ALA A 121 12.06 10.98 -8.24
CA ALA A 121 13.40 11.33 -8.66
C ALA A 121 13.69 11.07 -10.16
N ASP A 122 13.18 9.99 -10.76
CA ASP A 122 13.46 9.64 -12.17
C ASP A 122 12.26 9.70 -13.11
N ARG A 123 11.03 9.75 -12.59
CA ARG A 123 9.77 9.70 -13.34
C ARG A 123 9.60 8.41 -14.15
N ASP A 124 10.25 7.32 -13.73
CA ASP A 124 10.21 6.04 -14.42
C ASP A 124 8.96 5.24 -14.06
N ASP A 125 7.93 5.36 -14.90
CA ASP A 125 6.67 4.64 -14.75
C ASP A 125 6.81 3.12 -14.93
N GLU A 126 7.79 2.64 -15.69
CA GLU A 126 7.97 1.21 -15.95
C GLU A 126 8.50 0.53 -14.68
N THR A 127 9.51 1.13 -14.05
CA THR A 127 10.09 0.61 -12.81
C THR A 127 9.06 0.47 -11.70
N ILE A 128 8.17 1.45 -11.52
CA ILE A 128 7.15 1.36 -10.46
C ILE A 128 6.08 0.30 -10.75
N LEU A 129 5.71 0.08 -12.02
CA LEU A 129 4.78 -1.00 -12.37
C LEU A 129 5.39 -2.38 -12.06
N VAL A 130 6.67 -2.58 -12.35
CA VAL A 130 7.40 -3.81 -11.96
C VAL A 130 7.39 -3.98 -10.44
N VAL A 131 7.64 -2.92 -9.67
CA VAL A 131 7.59 -2.99 -8.20
C VAL A 131 6.20 -3.36 -7.68
N LEU A 132 5.12 -2.85 -8.31
CA LEU A 132 3.76 -3.22 -7.92
C LEU A 132 3.45 -4.69 -8.22
N ASP A 133 3.91 -5.22 -9.36
CA ASP A 133 3.75 -6.64 -9.71
C ASP A 133 4.53 -7.57 -8.77
N ASP A 134 5.76 -7.18 -8.43
CA ASP A 134 6.59 -7.88 -7.45
C ASP A 134 5.96 -7.84 -6.05
N LEU A 135 5.39 -6.69 -5.67
CA LEU A 135 4.67 -6.54 -4.41
C LEU A 135 3.46 -7.48 -4.36
N VAL A 136 2.62 -7.52 -5.40
CA VAL A 136 1.49 -8.46 -5.47
C VAL A 136 1.96 -9.91 -5.35
N SER A 137 3.02 -10.27 -6.06
CA SER A 137 3.58 -11.62 -6.02
C SER A 137 4.11 -11.99 -4.64
N SER A 138 4.79 -11.05 -3.96
CA SER A 138 5.29 -11.21 -2.60
C SER A 138 4.16 -11.32 -1.56
N LEU A 139 3.09 -10.54 -1.71
CA LEU A 139 1.93 -10.62 -0.82
C LEU A 139 1.21 -11.96 -0.96
N ALA A 140 1.11 -12.49 -2.17
CA ALA A 140 0.47 -13.78 -2.40
C ALA A 140 1.16 -14.94 -1.68
N THR A 141 2.48 -14.88 -1.46
CA THR A 141 3.21 -15.91 -0.69
C THR A 141 2.95 -15.82 0.83
N ARG A 142 2.35 -14.73 1.31
CA ARG A 142 1.97 -14.50 2.72
C ARG A 142 0.52 -14.87 3.01
N ALA A 143 -0.16 -15.52 2.07
CA ALA A 143 -1.56 -15.90 2.21
C ALA A 143 -1.76 -17.38 1.91
N ALA A 144 -2.85 -17.93 2.44
CA ALA A 144 -3.35 -19.26 2.12
C ALA A 144 -4.85 -19.19 1.79
N ASP A 145 -5.37 -20.24 1.18
CA ASP A 145 -6.81 -20.41 1.02
C ASP A 145 -7.46 -20.50 2.41
N ALA A 146 -8.67 -19.95 2.54
CA ALA A 146 -9.43 -19.92 3.80
C ALA A 146 -10.11 -21.26 4.11
#